data_AF-A0A3M2STK1-F1
#
_entry.id   AF-A0A3M2STK1-F1
#
_cell.length_a   1.000
_cell.length_b   1.000
_cell.length_c   1.000
_cell.angle_alpha   90.00
_cell.angle_beta   90.00
_cell.angle_gamma   90.00
#
_symmetry.space_group_name_H-M   'P 1'
#
loop_
_entity.id
_entity.type
_entity.pdbx_description
1 polymer ?
#
loop_
_entity_poly.entity_id
_entity_poly.type
_entity_poly.pdbx_seq_one_letter_code
_entity_poly.pdbx_strand_id
1 'polypeptide(L)'
;HPSKHTKYHLANRPLPQILARLDTLILVLKSCNEDSCRRPWQQLHPGGRVRNLIDALDTSYDDFYANQPKVSFSKCVLGHLPWEEGPMKFN
;
A
#
# COMPACT_ATOMS: atom_id res chain seq x y z
N HIS A 1 -6.86 15.01 -4.59
CA HIS A 1 -6.00 16.07 -4.04
C HIS A 1 -4.55 15.78 -4.44
N PRO A 2 -3.90 16.54 -5.34
CA PRO A 2 -2.47 16.39 -5.55
C PRO A 2 -1.74 16.93 -4.31
N SER A 3 -0.91 16.10 -3.69
CA SER A 3 -0.27 16.39 -2.40
C SER A 3 0.72 17.55 -2.53
N LYS A 4 0.56 18.61 -1.70
CA LYS A 4 1.49 19.76 -1.54
C LYS A 4 2.89 19.38 -1.01
N HIS A 5 3.19 18.08 -0.93
CA HIS A 5 4.34 17.50 -0.23
C HIS A 5 5.42 16.95 -1.18
N THR A 6 5.44 17.37 -2.44
CA THR A 6 6.42 16.90 -3.45
C THR A 6 7.87 17.22 -3.11
N LYS A 7 8.12 18.12 -2.16
CA LYS A 7 9.48 18.46 -1.69
C LYS A 7 10.03 17.46 -0.66
N TYR A 8 9.18 16.65 -0.02
CA TYR A 8 9.63 15.73 1.02
C TYR A 8 10.23 14.47 0.41
N HIS A 9 11.40 14.10 0.94
CA HIS A 9 12.08 12.85 0.61
C HIS A 9 12.28 12.06 1.89
N LEU A 10 12.02 10.76 1.85
CA LEU A 10 12.38 9.82 2.92
C LEU A 10 13.12 8.65 2.29
N ALA A 11 14.20 8.19 2.91
CA ALA A 11 15.05 7.12 2.37
C ALA A 11 15.45 7.35 0.89
N ASN A 12 15.78 8.59 0.54
CA ASN A 12 16.14 9.02 -0.83
C ASN A 12 15.05 8.81 -1.91
N ARG A 13 13.78 8.72 -1.51
CA ARG A 13 12.62 8.60 -2.42
C ARG A 13 11.65 9.76 -2.23
N PRO A 14 11.03 10.30 -3.30
CA PRO A 14 9.95 11.26 -3.18
C PRO A 14 8.79 10.71 -2.37
N LEU A 15 8.20 11.51 -1.49
CA LEU A 15 7.09 11.09 -0.63
C LEU A 15 5.94 10.39 -1.40
N PRO A 16 5.50 10.84 -2.60
CA PRO A 16 4.45 10.13 -3.34
C PRO A 16 4.76 8.65 -3.64
N GLN A 17 6.03 8.31 -3.90
CA GLN A 17 6.42 6.92 -4.17
C GLN A 17 6.39 6.05 -2.91
N ILE A 18 6.63 6.66 -1.76
CA ILE A 18 6.59 5.99 -0.45
C ILE A 18 5.14 5.77 -0.04
N LEU A 19 4.30 6.80 -0.22
CA LEU A 19 2.86 6.70 0.02
C LEU A 19 2.23 5.60 -0.84
N ALA A 20 2.60 5.49 -2.12
CA ALA A 20 2.08 4.42 -2.98
C ALA A 20 2.35 3.02 -2.40
N ARG A 21 3.53 2.79 -1.80
CA ARG A 21 3.91 1.52 -1.18
C ARG A 21 3.15 1.25 0.12
N LEU A 22 3.03 2.28 0.96
CA LEU A 22 2.30 2.20 2.22
C LEU A 22 0.80 1.98 1.97
N ASP A 23 0.20 2.68 1.01
CA ASP A 23 -1.19 2.48 0.60
C ASP A 23 -1.42 1.04 0.13
N THR A 24 -0.54 0.49 -0.71
CA THR A 24 -0.64 -0.91 -1.14
C THR A 24 -0.51 -1.88 0.03
N LEU A 25 0.39 -1.63 0.98
CA LEU A 25 0.52 -2.46 2.18
C LEU A 25 -0.76 -2.40 3.04
N ILE A 26 -1.37 -1.22 3.17
CA ILE A 26 -2.63 -1.02 3.90
C ILE A 26 -3.78 -1.77 3.20
N LEU A 27 -3.82 -1.81 1.86
CA LEU A 27 -4.81 -2.62 1.14
C LEU A 27 -4.75 -4.10 1.51
N VAL A 28 -3.55 -4.65 1.70
CA VAL A 28 -3.38 -6.01 2.21
C VAL A 28 -3.86 -6.09 3.65
N LEU A 29 -3.40 -5.18 4.51
CA LEU A 29 -3.65 -5.24 5.95
C LEU A 29 -5.12 -5.05 6.33
N LYS A 30 -5.92 -4.32 5.55
CA LYS A 30 -7.34 -4.12 5.87
C LYS A 30 -8.23 -5.32 5.56
N SER A 31 -7.77 -6.23 4.69
CA SER A 31 -8.53 -7.42 4.28
C SER A 31 -7.84 -8.73 4.64
N CYS A 32 -6.70 -8.66 5.33
CA CYS A 32 -5.91 -9.82 5.67
C CYS A 32 -6.60 -10.73 6.69
N ASN A 33 -6.23 -12.00 6.65
CA ASN A 33 -6.51 -13.01 7.66
C ASN A 33 -5.25 -13.81 7.99
N GLU A 34 -5.12 -14.25 9.24
CA GLU A 34 -4.06 -15.17 9.70
C GLU A 34 -2.65 -14.76 9.21
N ASP A 35 -2.04 -15.58 8.35
CA ASP A 35 -0.67 -15.42 7.87
C ASP A 35 -0.49 -14.24 6.93
N SER A 36 -1.54 -13.87 6.20
CA SER A 36 -1.49 -12.70 5.33
C SER A 36 -1.34 -11.40 6.13
N CYS A 37 -1.81 -11.36 7.39
CA CYS A 37 -1.57 -10.24 8.30
C CYS A 37 -0.16 -10.25 8.89
N ARG A 38 0.40 -11.44 9.14
CA ARG A 38 1.75 -11.60 9.71
C ARG A 38 2.86 -11.37 8.68
N ARG A 39 2.56 -11.61 7.40
CA ARG A 39 3.50 -11.55 6.28
C ARG A 39 2.92 -10.76 5.10
N PRO A 40 2.54 -9.48 5.30
CA PRO A 40 1.84 -8.71 4.26
C PRO A 40 2.72 -8.47 3.03
N TRP A 41 4.05 -8.33 3.20
CA TRP A 41 4.98 -8.21 2.08
C TRP A 41 5.07 -9.47 1.23
N GLN A 42 4.90 -10.65 1.83
CA GLN A 42 4.90 -11.92 1.10
C GLN A 42 3.64 -12.06 0.22
N GLN A 43 2.53 -11.40 0.59
CA GLN A 43 1.33 -11.36 -0.25
C GLN A 43 1.58 -10.53 -1.52
N LEU A 44 2.26 -9.40 -1.39
CA LEU A 44 2.61 -8.52 -2.52
C LEU A 44 3.75 -9.08 -3.37
N HIS A 45 4.70 -9.75 -2.74
CA HIS A 45 5.93 -10.26 -3.36
C HIS A 45 6.19 -11.70 -2.93
N PRO A 46 5.46 -12.68 -3.51
CA PRO A 46 5.55 -14.09 -3.12
C PRO A 46 6.95 -14.68 -3.35
N GLY A 47 7.75 -14.10 -4.24
CA GLY A 47 9.16 -14.47 -4.47
C GLY A 47 10.12 -14.07 -3.35
N GLY A 48 9.66 -13.36 -2.31
CA GLY A 48 10.43 -13.09 -1.09
C GLY A 48 11.54 -12.05 -1.22
N ARG A 49 11.68 -11.40 -2.39
CA ARG A 49 12.67 -10.32 -2.62
C ARG A 49 12.35 -9.06 -1.82
N VAL A 50 11.07 -8.84 -1.51
CA VAL A 50 10.59 -7.72 -0.68
C VAL A 50 10.06 -8.28 0.63
N ARG A 51 10.71 -7.91 1.74
CA ARG A 51 10.33 -8.39 3.08
C ARG A 51 9.94 -7.26 4.03
N ASN A 52 10.24 -6.03 3.65
CA ASN A 52 10.03 -4.82 4.44
C ASN A 52 9.90 -3.60 3.51
N LEU A 53 9.63 -2.43 4.08
CA LEU A 53 9.49 -1.19 3.31
C LEU A 53 10.76 -0.82 2.56
N ILE A 54 11.95 -1.00 3.14
CA ILE A 54 13.24 -0.64 2.54
C ILE A 54 13.45 -1.46 1.25
N ASP A 55 13.22 -2.77 1.29
CA ASP A 55 13.31 -3.63 0.10
C ASP A 55 12.31 -3.18 -0.98
N ALA A 56 11.10 -2.75 -0.56
CA ALA A 56 10.09 -2.26 -1.47
C ALA A 56 10.53 -0.96 -2.18
N LEU A 57 11.42 -0.16 -1.59
CA LEU A 57 11.95 1.08 -2.18
C LEU A 57 12.88 0.85 -3.36
N ASP A 58 13.14 -0.38 -3.79
CA ASP A 58 13.84 -0.61 -5.06
C ASP A 58 13.03 -0.01 -6.23
N THR A 59 13.72 0.65 -7.17
CA THR A 59 13.10 1.31 -8.33
C THR A 59 12.40 0.32 -9.26
N SER A 60 12.84 -0.93 -9.30
CA SER A 60 12.21 -1.98 -10.12
C SER A 60 10.76 -2.27 -9.74
N TYR A 61 10.32 -1.87 -8.54
CA TYR A 61 8.94 -2.01 -8.09
C TYR A 61 8.10 -0.74 -8.23
N ASP A 62 8.63 0.36 -8.77
CA ASP A 62 7.91 1.63 -8.86
C ASP A 62 6.61 1.51 -9.65
N ASP A 63 6.68 0.91 -10.84
CA ASP A 63 5.51 0.74 -11.70
C ASP A 63 4.49 -0.20 -11.06
N PHE A 64 4.94 -1.23 -10.33
CA PHE A 64 4.05 -2.10 -9.58
C PHE A 64 3.21 -1.26 -8.59
N TYR A 65 3.85 -0.53 -7.68
CA TYR A 65 3.15 0.26 -6.65
C TYR A 65 2.37 1.46 -7.21
N ALA A 66 2.83 2.06 -8.31
CA ALA A 66 2.12 3.15 -8.98
C ALA A 66 0.76 2.68 -9.50
N ASN A 67 0.69 1.47 -10.06
CA ASN A 67 -0.50 0.90 -10.66
C ASN A 67 -1.47 0.22 -9.67
N GLN A 68 -1.08 0.09 -8.40
CA GLN A 68 -1.98 -0.46 -7.38
C GLN A 68 -3.14 0.50 -7.08
N PRO A 69 -4.36 -0.02 -6.83
CA PRO A 69 -5.45 0.79 -6.33
C PRO A 69 -5.04 1.50 -5.04
N LYS A 70 -5.66 2.65 -4.77
CA LYS A 70 -5.38 3.43 -3.55
C LYS A 70 -6.46 3.16 -2.52
N VAL A 71 -6.05 3.12 -1.25
CA VAL A 71 -6.97 3.03 -0.12
C VAL A 71 -7.90 4.23 -0.17
N SER A 72 -9.19 4.00 -0.01
CA SER A 72 -10.19 5.06 0.01
C SER A 72 -11.35 4.68 0.92
N PHE A 73 -12.09 5.67 1.38
CA PHE A 73 -13.33 5.49 2.11
C PHE A 73 -14.36 6.43 1.50
N SER A 74 -15.51 5.92 1.09
CA SER A 74 -16.60 6.76 0.58
C SER A 74 -17.31 7.49 1.71
N LYS A 75 -17.46 6.84 2.87
CA LYS A 75 -18.13 7.41 4.05
C LYS A 75 -17.51 6.90 5.34
N CYS A 76 -17.59 7.74 6.38
CA CYS A 76 -17.32 7.33 7.75
C CYS A 76 -18.65 6.89 8.39
N VAL A 77 -18.86 5.59 8.49
CA VAL A 77 -20.11 4.96 8.96
C VAL A 77 -19.91 4.30 10.33
N LEU A 78 -21.00 4.09 11.06
CA LEU A 78 -20.96 3.38 12.33
C LEU A 78 -20.86 1.88 12.07
N GLY A 79 -19.63 1.37 12.09
CA GLY A 79 -19.30 -0.04 11.94
C GLY A 79 -18.40 -0.32 10.75
N HIS A 80 -17.96 -1.58 10.65
CA HIS A 80 -17.14 -2.05 9.54
C HIS A 80 -18.05 -2.47 8.38
N LEU A 81 -18.21 -1.59 7.39
CA LEU A 81 -18.99 -1.84 6.17
C LEU A 81 -18.03 -1.89 4.97
N PRO A 82 -17.61 -3.09 4.50
CA PRO A 82 -16.57 -3.23 3.48
C PRO A 82 -16.82 -2.46 2.18
N TRP A 83 -18.08 -2.29 1.78
CA TRP A 83 -18.43 -1.54 0.56
C TRP A 83 -18.19 -0.03 0.68
N GLU A 84 -18.10 0.52 1.90
CA GLU A 84 -17.75 1.92 2.12
C GLU A 84 -16.22 2.16 2.17
N GLU A 85 -15.41 1.09 2.15
CA GLU A 85 -13.93 1.15 2.20
C GLU A 85 -13.27 1.04 0.83
N GLY A 86 -14.04 1.08 -0.25
CA GLY A 86 -13.50 1.07 -1.62
C GLY A 86 -12.72 -0.22 -1.97
N PRO A 87 -11.57 -0.14 -2.67
CA PRO A 87 -10.83 -1.31 -3.13
C PRO A 87 -10.38 -2.21 -1.98
N MET A 88 -10.65 -3.52 -2.03
CA MET A 88 -10.27 -4.48 -0.97
C MET A 88 -9.09 -5.38 -1.32
N LYS A 89 -8.62 -5.32 -2.57
CA LYS A 89 -7.57 -6.17 -3.12
C LYS A 89 -6.57 -5.33 -3.90
N PHE A 90 -5.32 -5.77 -3.87
CA PHE A 90 -4.28 -5.32 -4.78
C PHE A 90 -4.41 -6.06 -6.13
N ASN A 91 -3.76 -5.52 -7.17
CA ASN A 91 -3.69 -6.09 -8.51
C ASN A 91 -2.64 -7.20 -8.58
#